data_AF-A0AA35QFP3-F1
#
_entry.id   AF-A0AA35QFP3-F1
#
_cell.length_a   1.000
_cell.length_b   1.000
_cell.length_c   1.000
_cell.angle_alpha   90.00
_cell.angle_beta   90.00
_cell.angle_gamma   90.00
#
_symmetry.space_group_name_H-M   'P 1'
#
loop_
_entity.id
_entity.type
_entity.pdbx_description
1 polymer ?
#
loop_
_entity_poly.entity_id
_entity_poly.type
_entity_poly.pdbx_seq_one_letter_code
_entity_poly.pdbx_strand_id
1 'polypeptide(L)'
;MAPSAVFDTPATLGSTGPLPSKTSTTVSATKFDASKHLAYSPPSSILKMEDIKLQPTALSPVATTDPFPLLSHDAVLQYRRELFSKEVLDNCLHYTRPGSVQLRGMAPRYTPFIHEFWHSPEVLKIVSDIAGVELVPAMDYEVSHTNVQLGQGGLEAVRNTPIEPPEATEEAIKRFEQEKPKKQVVTDQTKPIIEWHKDSHPWVCVVMLSDARHMTGGETELMKGDGTTLKVKAPQMGCAVLLQGRYISHTAAPVTNMPERVTVVTSFRPKNPLLLDETTNANIRNKSHLTELYYQWTTYRLDVLAQRCQITAQALREKYVENVEKHDPEGKPGMCRVETVNVPDMEKWAEEMIKYIKETMYEMRPLEQ
;
A
#
# COMPACT_ATOMS: atom_id res chain seq x y z
N MET A 1 39.82 15.49 8.45
CA MET A 1 39.85 14.52 7.32
C MET A 1 38.52 13.82 7.29
N ALA A 2 37.61 14.31 6.45
CA ALA A 2 36.29 13.77 6.19
C ALA A 2 36.23 13.51 4.67
N PRO A 3 35.76 12.36 4.19
CA PRO A 3 35.70 12.12 2.76
C PRO A 3 34.51 12.91 2.20
N SER A 4 34.82 13.79 1.24
CA SER A 4 33.83 14.46 0.39
C SER A 4 33.38 13.46 -0.67
N ALA A 5 32.10 13.11 -0.71
CA ALA A 5 31.52 12.36 -1.80
C ALA A 5 31.17 13.35 -2.93
N VAL A 6 31.99 13.34 -3.97
CA VAL A 6 31.77 14.06 -5.23
C VAL A 6 30.74 13.27 -6.04
N PHE A 7 29.66 13.93 -6.46
CA PHE A 7 28.74 13.39 -7.46
C PHE A 7 29.31 13.71 -8.84
N ASP A 8 29.88 12.70 -9.51
CA ASP A 8 30.25 12.78 -10.91
C ASP A 8 29.01 12.67 -11.80
N THR A 9 28.80 13.69 -12.62
CA THR A 9 27.80 13.70 -13.70
C THR A 9 28.53 13.50 -15.02
N PRO A 10 28.10 12.58 -15.90
CA PRO A 10 28.52 12.64 -17.30
C PRO A 10 27.35 13.00 -18.23
N ALA A 11 27.49 14.14 -18.89
CA ALA A 11 26.94 14.44 -20.22
C ALA A 11 28.10 14.27 -21.22
N THR A 12 28.00 13.78 -22.46
CA THR A 12 26.90 13.51 -23.38
C THR A 12 27.42 12.75 -24.62
N LEU A 13 26.48 12.16 -25.38
CA LEU A 13 26.45 11.97 -26.84
C LEU A 13 27.26 10.85 -27.52
N GLY A 14 26.51 9.83 -27.95
CA GLY A 14 26.81 8.97 -29.10
C GLY A 14 25.50 8.54 -29.76
N SER A 15 25.23 9.07 -30.96
CA SER A 15 24.05 8.81 -31.80
C SER A 15 24.28 7.58 -32.68
N THR A 16 23.41 6.56 -32.63
CA THR A 16 23.26 5.54 -33.68
C THR A 16 21.84 4.97 -33.75
N GLY A 17 21.12 5.32 -34.84
CA GLY A 17 20.16 4.47 -35.57
C GLY A 17 18.82 4.05 -34.92
N PRO A 18 17.67 4.19 -35.62
CA PRO A 18 16.41 3.64 -35.14
C PRO A 18 16.39 2.11 -35.29
N LEU A 19 16.30 1.40 -34.17
CA LEU A 19 15.96 -0.03 -34.15
C LEU A 19 14.48 -0.23 -34.57
N PRO A 20 14.15 -1.34 -35.26
CA PRO A 20 12.82 -1.58 -35.80
C PRO A 20 11.78 -1.70 -34.69
N SER A 21 10.64 -1.03 -34.88
CA SER A 21 9.51 -1.05 -33.95
C SER A 21 8.99 -2.48 -33.78
N LYS A 22 9.20 -3.05 -32.59
CA LYS A 22 8.39 -4.17 -32.15
C LYS A 22 6.97 -3.64 -31.99
N THR A 23 6.04 -4.22 -32.73
CA THR A 23 4.60 -4.08 -32.55
C THR A 23 4.23 -4.51 -31.13
N SER A 24 4.31 -3.57 -30.19
CA SER A 24 3.66 -3.67 -28.88
C SER A 24 2.17 -3.53 -29.15
N THR A 25 1.42 -4.58 -28.84
CA THR A 25 -0.03 -4.53 -28.71
C THR A 25 -0.31 -3.57 -27.55
N THR A 26 -0.39 -2.29 -27.85
CA THR A 26 -0.51 -1.23 -26.86
C THR A 26 -1.86 -1.42 -26.19
N VAL A 27 -1.86 -1.74 -24.90
CA VAL A 27 -3.08 -1.72 -24.09
C VAL A 27 -3.74 -0.36 -24.32
N SER A 28 -5.01 -0.37 -24.74
CA SER A 28 -5.80 0.86 -24.91
C SER A 28 -5.67 1.69 -23.63
N ALA A 29 -5.03 2.86 -23.74
CA ALA A 29 -4.79 3.76 -22.62
C ALA A 29 -6.09 4.44 -22.20
N THR A 30 -6.92 3.72 -21.45
CA THR A 30 -8.11 4.27 -20.79
C THR A 30 -7.65 5.18 -19.65
N LYS A 31 -8.00 6.47 -19.70
CA LYS A 31 -7.78 7.38 -18.58
C LYS A 31 -8.78 7.14 -17.46
N PHE A 32 -8.36 7.39 -16.22
CA PHE A 32 -9.28 7.39 -15.10
C PHE A 32 -10.29 8.54 -15.21
N ASP A 33 -11.51 8.27 -14.77
CA ASP A 33 -12.64 9.19 -14.72
C ASP A 33 -13.49 8.77 -13.52
N ALA A 34 -13.53 9.60 -12.48
CA ALA A 34 -14.22 9.28 -11.25
C ALA A 34 -15.72 9.02 -11.45
N SER A 35 -16.37 9.74 -12.37
CA SER A 35 -17.83 9.60 -12.61
C SER A 35 -18.21 8.26 -13.22
N LYS A 36 -17.27 7.63 -13.94
CA LYS A 36 -17.46 6.34 -14.60
C LYS A 36 -16.90 5.19 -13.77
N HIS A 37 -15.71 5.38 -13.22
CA HIS A 37 -14.89 4.29 -12.72
C HIS A 37 -15.07 4.06 -11.20
N LEU A 38 -15.52 5.07 -10.46
CA LEU A 38 -15.79 4.99 -9.03
C LEU A 38 -17.26 4.63 -8.79
N ALA A 39 -17.50 3.58 -8.00
CA ALA A 39 -18.83 3.13 -7.60
C ALA A 39 -18.97 3.17 -6.07
N TYR A 40 -18.47 4.23 -5.45
CA TYR A 40 -18.37 4.32 -4.00
C TYR A 40 -19.72 4.39 -3.30
N SER A 41 -19.86 3.58 -2.26
CA SER A 41 -20.82 3.81 -1.17
C SER A 41 -20.16 3.51 0.17
N PRO A 42 -20.53 4.20 1.26
CA PRO A 42 -19.88 4.03 2.54
C PRO A 42 -20.09 2.62 3.11
N PRO A 43 -19.13 2.10 3.91
CA PRO A 43 -19.29 0.81 4.58
C PRO A 43 -20.48 0.81 5.53
N SER A 44 -21.15 -0.34 5.66
CA SER A 44 -22.28 -0.52 6.58
C SER A 44 -21.88 -0.37 8.05
N SER A 45 -20.65 -0.76 8.38
CA SER A 45 -20.07 -0.58 9.70
C SER A 45 -18.56 -0.35 9.62
N ILE A 46 -18.05 0.34 10.63
CA ILE A 46 -16.62 0.58 10.83
C ILE A 46 -16.29 -0.02 12.19
N LEU A 47 -15.42 -1.01 12.20
CA LEU A 47 -14.93 -1.65 13.41
C LEU A 47 -13.78 -0.82 13.97
N LYS A 48 -13.85 -0.51 15.27
CA LYS A 48 -12.80 0.21 15.98
C LYS A 48 -11.83 -0.75 16.67
N MET A 49 -10.68 -0.24 17.06
CA MET A 49 -9.67 -0.97 17.85
C MET A 49 -10.27 -1.51 19.15
N GLU A 50 -11.12 -0.73 19.81
CA GLU A 50 -11.79 -1.14 21.05
C GLU A 50 -12.71 -2.36 20.87
N ASP A 51 -13.38 -2.48 19.71
CA ASP A 51 -14.27 -3.61 19.40
C ASP A 51 -13.48 -4.93 19.27
N ILE A 52 -12.21 -4.85 18.88
CA ILE A 52 -11.26 -5.97 18.87
C ILE A 52 -10.34 -5.98 20.09
N LYS A 53 -10.69 -5.24 21.15
CA LYS A 53 -9.99 -5.16 22.44
C LYS A 53 -8.52 -4.70 22.31
N LEU A 54 -8.21 -3.94 21.27
CA LEU A 54 -6.93 -3.25 21.10
C LEU A 54 -7.07 -1.79 21.52
N GLN A 55 -5.95 -1.17 21.88
CA GLN A 55 -5.93 0.27 22.12
C GLN A 55 -5.96 1.03 20.78
N PRO A 56 -6.65 2.17 20.71
CA PRO A 56 -6.52 3.09 19.58
C PRO A 56 -5.05 3.44 19.31
N THR A 57 -4.68 3.60 18.05
CA THR A 57 -3.34 4.08 17.70
C THR A 57 -3.29 5.60 17.73
N ALA A 58 -2.08 6.15 17.66
CA ALA A 58 -1.88 7.60 17.51
C ALA A 58 -2.47 8.16 16.19
N LEU A 59 -2.78 7.29 15.22
CA LEU A 59 -3.33 7.68 13.94
C LEU A 59 -4.86 7.72 13.93
N SER A 60 -5.50 6.67 14.46
CA SER A 60 -6.95 6.55 14.42
C SER A 60 -7.45 5.42 15.33
N PRO A 61 -8.68 5.54 15.89
CA PRO A 61 -9.35 4.45 16.57
C PRO A 61 -9.91 3.39 15.62
N VAL A 62 -9.94 3.63 14.31
CA VAL A 62 -10.50 2.69 13.33
C VAL A 62 -9.56 1.49 13.14
N ALA A 63 -10.12 0.28 13.25
CA ALA A 63 -9.41 -0.97 13.00
C ALA A 63 -9.60 -1.44 11.55
N THR A 64 -10.84 -1.62 11.13
CA THR A 64 -11.20 -2.07 9.78
C THR A 64 -12.63 -1.67 9.43
N THR A 65 -13.04 -1.91 8.19
CA THR A 65 -14.39 -1.66 7.69
C THR A 65 -15.09 -2.96 7.31
N ASP A 66 -16.42 -2.97 7.32
CA ASP A 66 -17.16 -3.89 6.48
C ASP A 66 -16.85 -3.60 5.00
N PRO A 67 -16.91 -4.61 4.11
CA PRO A 67 -16.72 -4.38 2.69
C PRO A 67 -17.65 -3.31 2.12
N PHE A 68 -17.10 -2.41 1.32
CA PHE A 68 -17.83 -1.32 0.70
C PHE A 68 -17.54 -1.23 -0.81
N PRO A 69 -18.54 -0.95 -1.66
CA PRO A 69 -18.33 -0.72 -3.09
C PRO A 69 -17.32 0.41 -3.33
N LEU A 70 -16.38 0.20 -4.26
CA LEU A 70 -15.36 1.19 -4.60
C LEU A 70 -15.13 1.27 -6.12
N LEU A 71 -14.87 0.15 -6.78
CA LEU A 71 -14.69 0.07 -8.23
C LEU A 71 -16.03 -0.22 -8.91
N SER A 72 -16.30 0.53 -9.98
CA SER A 72 -17.30 0.11 -10.97
C SER A 72 -16.83 -1.17 -11.69
N HIS A 73 -17.77 -1.83 -12.38
CA HIS A 73 -17.44 -2.97 -13.22
C HIS A 73 -16.43 -2.60 -14.32
N ASP A 74 -16.62 -1.46 -15.00
CA ASP A 74 -15.68 -0.96 -16.01
C ASP A 74 -14.26 -0.77 -15.46
N ALA A 75 -14.14 -0.28 -14.22
CA ALA A 75 -12.86 -0.16 -13.54
C ALA A 75 -12.26 -1.53 -13.23
N VAL A 76 -13.03 -2.51 -12.75
CA VAL A 76 -12.55 -3.88 -12.54
C VAL A 76 -11.95 -4.47 -13.82
N LEU A 77 -12.65 -4.31 -14.96
CA LEU A 77 -12.14 -4.79 -16.25
C LEU A 77 -10.86 -4.06 -16.65
N GLN A 78 -10.78 -2.73 -16.43
CA GLN A 78 -9.58 -1.97 -16.74
C GLN A 78 -8.39 -2.36 -15.84
N TYR A 79 -8.61 -2.59 -14.55
CA TYR A 79 -7.58 -3.15 -13.65
C TYR A 79 -7.03 -4.46 -14.21
N ARG A 80 -7.90 -5.39 -14.61
CA ARG A 80 -7.49 -6.69 -15.15
C ARG A 80 -6.74 -6.56 -16.48
N ARG A 81 -7.14 -5.62 -17.35
CA ARG A 81 -6.39 -5.32 -18.60
C ARG A 81 -4.96 -4.86 -18.33
N GLU A 82 -4.76 -4.00 -17.33
CA GLU A 82 -3.42 -3.51 -16.98
C GLU A 82 -2.59 -4.58 -16.26
N LEU A 83 -3.14 -5.20 -15.20
CA LEU A 83 -2.44 -6.16 -14.34
C LEU A 83 -2.02 -7.44 -15.06
N PHE A 84 -2.86 -7.95 -15.96
CA PHE A 84 -2.57 -9.17 -16.73
C PHE A 84 -2.01 -8.88 -18.12
N SER A 85 -1.59 -7.64 -18.38
CA SER A 85 -0.83 -7.31 -19.59
C SER A 85 0.49 -8.08 -19.63
N LYS A 86 0.99 -8.33 -20.83
CA LYS A 86 2.26 -9.03 -21.02
C LYS A 86 3.41 -8.29 -20.31
N GLU A 87 3.42 -6.97 -20.40
CA GLU A 87 4.42 -6.10 -19.79
C GLU A 87 4.43 -6.21 -18.27
N VAL A 88 3.26 -6.20 -17.60
CA VAL A 88 3.20 -6.40 -16.14
C VAL A 88 3.65 -7.81 -15.77
N LEU A 89 3.14 -8.84 -16.43
CA LEU A 89 3.48 -10.23 -16.09
C LEU A 89 4.96 -10.55 -16.31
N ASP A 90 5.61 -9.95 -17.32
CA ASP A 90 7.03 -10.18 -17.59
C ASP A 90 7.97 -9.41 -16.64
N ASN A 91 7.54 -8.26 -16.11
CA ASN A 91 8.42 -7.36 -15.34
C ASN A 91 8.08 -7.30 -13.85
N CYS A 92 6.87 -7.65 -13.44
CA CYS A 92 6.36 -7.40 -12.09
C CYS A 92 5.94 -8.68 -11.35
N LEU A 93 5.97 -9.84 -12.00
CA LEU A 93 5.55 -11.10 -11.39
C LEU A 93 6.62 -11.69 -10.48
N HIS A 94 6.21 -12.00 -9.25
CA HIS A 94 7.00 -12.68 -8.24
C HIS A 94 6.29 -13.98 -7.81
N TYR A 95 7.02 -15.09 -7.84
CA TYR A 95 6.55 -16.39 -7.37
C TYR A 95 7.43 -16.85 -6.20
N THR A 96 7.01 -16.50 -4.99
CA THR A 96 7.80 -16.74 -3.76
C THR A 96 7.27 -17.89 -2.92
N ARG A 97 6.04 -18.37 -3.18
CA ARG A 97 5.38 -19.46 -2.42
C ARG A 97 4.54 -20.35 -3.34
N PRO A 98 4.45 -21.67 -3.08
CA PRO A 98 3.55 -22.54 -3.82
C PRO A 98 2.09 -22.08 -3.76
N GLY A 99 1.39 -22.14 -4.90
CA GLY A 99 -0.05 -21.89 -4.98
C GLY A 99 -0.48 -20.42 -5.07
N SER A 100 0.44 -19.45 -5.12
CA SER A 100 0.11 -18.04 -5.35
C SER A 100 1.22 -17.28 -6.05
N VAL A 101 0.87 -16.25 -6.81
CA VAL A 101 1.82 -15.26 -7.36
C VAL A 101 1.47 -13.87 -6.89
N GLN A 102 2.45 -12.98 -7.00
CA GLN A 102 2.36 -11.58 -6.61
C GLN A 102 2.79 -10.70 -7.76
N LEU A 103 2.06 -9.59 -8.00
CA LEU A 103 2.50 -8.53 -8.93
C LEU A 103 2.87 -7.29 -8.12
N ARG A 104 4.09 -6.77 -8.30
CA ARG A 104 4.61 -5.59 -7.58
C ARG A 104 5.42 -4.67 -8.48
N GLY A 105 5.51 -3.39 -8.11
CA GLY A 105 6.29 -2.38 -8.84
C GLY A 105 5.77 -2.06 -10.25
N MET A 106 4.47 -2.20 -10.49
CA MET A 106 3.84 -1.96 -11.79
C MET A 106 3.44 -0.50 -12.05
N ALA A 107 3.08 0.26 -11.02
CA ALA A 107 2.75 1.68 -11.13
C ALA A 107 4.02 2.57 -11.03
N PRO A 108 4.07 3.73 -11.71
CA PRO A 108 3.10 4.23 -12.69
C PRO A 108 3.30 3.64 -14.11
N ARG A 109 4.45 3.00 -14.36
CA ARG A 109 4.95 2.71 -15.71
C ARG A 109 4.02 1.83 -16.54
N TYR A 110 3.49 0.76 -15.95
CA TYR A 110 2.72 -0.27 -16.67
C TYR A 110 1.22 -0.18 -16.41
N THR A 111 0.81 0.54 -15.37
CA THR A 111 -0.58 0.63 -14.92
C THR A 111 -1.03 2.08 -14.72
N PRO A 112 -1.04 2.92 -15.77
CA PRO A 112 -1.36 4.34 -15.66
C PRO A 112 -2.79 4.58 -15.15
N PHE A 113 -3.77 3.78 -15.55
CA PHE A 113 -5.15 3.90 -15.03
C PHE A 113 -5.20 3.64 -13.53
N ILE A 114 -4.57 2.55 -13.07
CA ILE A 114 -4.51 2.21 -11.64
C ILE A 114 -3.80 3.31 -10.86
N HIS A 115 -2.70 3.84 -11.40
CA HIS A 115 -1.96 4.92 -10.77
C HIS A 115 -2.81 6.20 -10.65
N GLU A 116 -3.48 6.63 -11.73
CA GLU A 116 -4.40 7.77 -11.72
C GLU A 116 -5.56 7.56 -10.73
N PHE A 117 -6.12 6.35 -10.66
CA PHE A 117 -7.19 6.00 -9.72
C PHE A 117 -6.77 6.27 -8.27
N TRP A 118 -5.63 5.71 -7.83
CA TRP A 118 -5.18 5.80 -6.44
C TRP A 118 -4.58 7.15 -6.06
N HIS A 119 -4.26 8.00 -7.03
CA HIS A 119 -3.81 9.38 -6.82
C HIS A 119 -4.92 10.43 -7.01
N SER A 120 -6.13 10.00 -7.37
CA SER A 120 -7.24 10.92 -7.58
C SER A 120 -7.72 11.55 -6.26
N PRO A 121 -8.07 12.85 -6.25
CA PRO A 121 -8.62 13.51 -5.07
C PRO A 121 -9.85 12.81 -4.50
N GLU A 122 -10.70 12.23 -5.35
CA GLU A 122 -11.93 11.54 -4.97
C GLU A 122 -11.64 10.28 -4.15
N VAL A 123 -10.71 9.44 -4.63
CA VAL A 123 -10.34 8.20 -3.93
C VAL A 123 -9.58 8.52 -2.64
N LEU A 124 -8.65 9.49 -2.68
CA LEU A 124 -7.90 9.91 -1.49
C LEU A 124 -8.81 10.49 -0.41
N LYS A 125 -9.85 11.23 -0.80
CA LYS A 125 -10.86 11.72 0.13
C LYS A 125 -11.62 10.56 0.78
N ILE A 126 -12.08 9.58 0.02
CA ILE A 126 -12.81 8.42 0.55
C ILE A 126 -11.98 7.66 1.59
N VAL A 127 -10.74 7.29 1.24
CA VAL A 127 -9.89 6.50 2.16
C VAL A 127 -9.52 7.31 3.40
N SER A 128 -9.29 8.62 3.27
CA SER A 128 -8.98 9.50 4.40
C SER A 128 -10.16 9.71 5.33
N ASP A 129 -11.36 9.92 4.79
CA ASP A 129 -12.59 10.09 5.56
C ASP A 129 -12.91 8.83 6.37
N ILE A 130 -12.77 7.65 5.77
CA ILE A 130 -12.97 6.37 6.46
C ILE A 130 -11.89 6.15 7.54
N ALA A 131 -10.63 6.47 7.23
CA ALA A 131 -9.52 6.31 8.17
C ALA A 131 -9.59 7.28 9.35
N GLY A 132 -10.24 8.43 9.19
CA GLY A 132 -10.24 9.53 10.16
C GLY A 132 -8.92 10.31 10.22
N VAL A 133 -8.05 10.12 9.24
CA VAL A 133 -6.75 10.80 9.09
C VAL A 133 -6.46 10.97 7.60
N GLU A 134 -5.83 12.08 7.21
CA GLU A 134 -5.49 12.32 5.81
C GLU A 134 -4.38 11.34 5.36
N LEU A 135 -4.69 10.56 4.32
CA LEU A 135 -3.84 9.50 3.79
C LEU A 135 -3.36 9.83 2.37
N VAL A 136 -2.15 9.35 2.06
CA VAL A 136 -1.59 9.29 0.70
C VAL A 136 -1.01 7.90 0.44
N PRO A 137 -0.90 7.45 -0.83
CA PRO A 137 -0.25 6.20 -1.15
C PRO A 137 1.14 6.17 -0.52
N ALA A 138 1.53 5.04 0.07
CA ALA A 138 2.79 4.94 0.80
C ALA A 138 3.98 5.20 -0.12
N MET A 139 3.99 4.51 -1.26
CA MET A 139 4.92 4.59 -2.38
C MET A 139 4.18 4.09 -3.63
N ASP A 140 4.55 4.56 -4.83
CA ASP A 140 4.00 4.03 -6.08
C ASP A 140 4.24 2.52 -6.22
N TYR A 141 5.37 2.05 -5.66
CA TYR A 141 5.71 0.63 -5.59
C TYR A 141 4.64 -0.23 -4.90
N GLU A 142 3.87 0.37 -3.99
CA GLU A 142 2.86 -0.26 -3.15
C GLU A 142 1.43 0.04 -3.59
N VAL A 143 1.26 0.66 -4.76
CA VAL A 143 -0.04 0.88 -5.38
C VAL A 143 -0.50 -0.42 -6.07
N SER A 144 -1.62 -0.98 -5.64
CA SER A 144 -2.22 -2.20 -6.20
C SER A 144 -1.26 -3.39 -6.33
N HIS A 145 -0.47 -3.66 -5.29
CA HIS A 145 0.16 -4.96 -5.14
C HIS A 145 -0.90 -6.05 -5.29
N THR A 146 -0.72 -6.95 -6.25
CA THR A 146 -1.75 -7.92 -6.62
C THR A 146 -1.37 -9.29 -6.10
N ASN A 147 -2.30 -9.98 -5.44
CA ASN A 147 -2.18 -11.39 -5.10
C ASN A 147 -3.10 -12.20 -6.01
N VAL A 148 -2.57 -13.23 -6.65
CA VAL A 148 -3.33 -14.17 -7.47
C VAL A 148 -3.15 -15.56 -6.90
N GLN A 149 -4.24 -16.19 -6.48
CA GLN A 149 -4.24 -17.60 -6.09
C GLN A 149 -4.21 -18.47 -7.35
N LEU A 150 -3.24 -19.39 -7.44
CA LEU A 150 -3.08 -20.27 -8.59
C LEU A 150 -4.10 -21.42 -8.54
N GLY A 151 -4.81 -21.62 -9.64
CA GLY A 151 -5.65 -22.81 -9.87
C GLY A 151 -4.85 -24.00 -10.40
N GLN A 152 -5.55 -24.98 -10.97
CA GLN A 152 -4.95 -26.23 -11.47
C GLN A 152 -3.89 -26.01 -12.56
N GLY A 153 -4.05 -24.98 -13.39
CA GLY A 153 -3.11 -24.65 -14.46
C GLY A 153 -1.77 -24.05 -13.99
N GLY A 154 -1.60 -23.84 -12.68
CA GLY A 154 -0.34 -23.39 -12.10
C GLY A 154 0.11 -22.02 -12.58
N LEU A 155 1.43 -21.78 -12.57
CA LEU A 155 2.03 -20.49 -12.88
C LEU A 155 1.74 -20.02 -14.32
N GLU A 156 1.79 -20.93 -15.29
CA GLU A 156 1.57 -20.59 -16.70
C GLU A 156 0.15 -20.10 -16.98
N ALA A 157 -0.83 -20.55 -16.21
CA ALA A 157 -2.22 -20.15 -16.37
C ALA A 157 -2.47 -18.67 -16.03
N VAL A 158 -1.60 -18.02 -15.25
CA VAL A 158 -1.71 -16.59 -14.92
C VAL A 158 -1.66 -15.72 -16.18
N ARG A 159 -0.92 -16.15 -17.21
CA ARG A 159 -0.83 -15.44 -18.50
C ARG A 159 -2.12 -15.48 -19.30
N ASN A 160 -3.01 -16.42 -18.96
CA ASN A 160 -4.32 -16.58 -19.58
C ASN A 160 -5.45 -16.11 -18.67
N THR A 161 -5.16 -15.37 -17.60
CA THR A 161 -6.18 -14.80 -16.73
C THR A 161 -7.09 -13.87 -17.54
N PRO A 162 -8.41 -14.14 -17.61
CA PRO A 162 -9.30 -13.38 -18.47
C PRO A 162 -9.53 -11.97 -17.93
N ILE A 163 -9.79 -11.01 -18.83
CA ILE A 163 -10.17 -9.65 -18.46
C ILE A 163 -11.51 -9.65 -17.73
N GLU A 164 -12.49 -10.37 -18.26
CA GLU A 164 -13.77 -10.61 -17.60
C GLU A 164 -13.56 -11.67 -16.51
N PRO A 165 -13.82 -11.36 -15.22
CA PRO A 165 -13.74 -12.36 -14.17
C PRO A 165 -14.69 -13.53 -14.46
N PRO A 166 -14.25 -14.79 -14.33
CA PRO A 166 -15.13 -15.93 -14.47
C PRO A 166 -16.28 -15.84 -13.46
N GLU A 167 -17.52 -16.07 -13.92
CA GLU A 167 -18.67 -16.04 -13.03
C GLU A 167 -18.60 -17.14 -11.97
N ALA A 168 -18.89 -16.76 -10.73
CA ALA A 168 -18.93 -17.66 -9.58
C ALA A 168 -20.25 -18.44 -9.47
N THR A 169 -20.89 -18.86 -10.56
CA THR A 169 -22.19 -19.55 -10.51
C THR A 169 -22.12 -20.86 -9.72
N GLU A 170 -23.24 -21.29 -9.12
CA GLU A 170 -23.29 -22.58 -8.42
C GLU A 170 -22.89 -23.75 -9.34
N GLU A 171 -23.25 -23.69 -10.63
CA GLU A 171 -22.84 -24.67 -11.63
C GLU A 171 -21.34 -24.62 -11.90
N ALA A 172 -20.74 -23.43 -12.02
CA ALA A 172 -19.30 -23.28 -12.20
C ALA A 172 -18.53 -23.82 -10.98
N ILE A 173 -19.03 -23.55 -9.77
CA ILE A 173 -18.47 -24.09 -8.52
C ILE A 173 -18.60 -25.60 -8.48
N LYS A 174 -19.78 -26.16 -8.83
CA LYS A 174 -19.97 -27.61 -8.90
C LYS A 174 -19.02 -28.27 -9.90
N ARG A 175 -18.81 -27.67 -11.07
CA ARG A 175 -17.82 -28.15 -12.07
C ARG A 175 -16.40 -28.09 -11.52
N PHE A 176 -16.02 -26.97 -10.91
CA PHE A 176 -14.70 -26.81 -10.31
C PHE A 176 -14.44 -27.86 -9.22
N GLU A 177 -15.39 -28.08 -8.31
CA GLU A 177 -15.30 -29.10 -7.25
C GLU A 177 -15.23 -30.53 -7.81
N GLN A 178 -15.92 -30.82 -8.92
CA GLN A 178 -15.85 -32.13 -9.60
C GLN A 178 -14.50 -32.37 -10.27
N GLU A 179 -13.90 -31.31 -10.83
CA GLU A 179 -12.62 -31.37 -11.54
C GLU A 179 -11.42 -31.24 -10.59
N LYS A 180 -11.64 -30.81 -9.35
CA LYS A 180 -10.57 -30.62 -8.34
C LYS A 180 -9.94 -31.97 -7.97
N PRO A 181 -8.61 -32.13 -8.12
CA PRO A 181 -7.95 -33.35 -7.70
C PRO A 181 -8.15 -33.58 -6.19
N LYS A 182 -8.51 -34.81 -5.80
CA LYS A 182 -8.67 -35.21 -4.39
C LYS A 182 -7.32 -35.13 -3.64
N LYS A 183 -6.93 -33.94 -3.18
CA LYS A 183 -5.92 -33.73 -2.13
C LYS A 183 -6.41 -32.68 -1.14
N GLN A 184 -6.06 -32.95 0.12
CA GLN A 184 -6.50 -32.40 1.40
C GLN A 184 -7.33 -31.11 1.37
N VAL A 185 -8.53 -31.24 1.91
CA VAL A 185 -9.29 -30.17 2.56
C VAL A 185 -8.33 -29.40 3.49
N VAL A 186 -7.85 -28.23 3.07
CA VAL A 186 -7.22 -27.27 3.97
C VAL A 186 -8.33 -26.37 4.51
N THR A 187 -9.19 -26.94 5.36
CA THR A 187 -10.06 -26.19 6.28
C THR A 187 -9.35 -25.88 7.60
N ASP A 188 -8.10 -26.33 7.72
CA ASP A 188 -7.30 -26.18 8.92
C ASP A 188 -6.38 -24.97 8.79
N GLN A 189 -6.52 -24.03 9.71
CA GLN A 189 -5.66 -22.86 9.84
C GLN A 189 -4.23 -23.22 10.28
N THR A 190 -3.90 -24.49 10.47
CA THR A 190 -2.52 -24.96 10.67
C THR A 190 -1.62 -24.74 9.45
N LYS A 191 -2.16 -24.45 8.26
CA LYS A 191 -1.40 -24.08 7.04
C LYS A 191 -2.05 -22.92 6.28
N PRO A 192 -1.95 -21.68 6.78
CA PRO A 192 -2.54 -20.51 6.12
C PRO A 192 -1.80 -20.18 4.80
N ILE A 193 -2.49 -19.57 3.82
CA ILE A 193 -1.83 -19.03 2.61
C ILE A 193 -0.85 -17.92 3.01
N ILE A 194 -1.30 -17.07 3.95
CA ILE A 194 -0.50 -16.01 4.54
C ILE A 194 -0.48 -16.24 6.05
N GLU A 195 0.70 -16.53 6.59
CA GLU A 195 0.91 -16.66 8.04
C GLU A 195 0.44 -15.42 8.81
N TRP A 196 0.17 -15.59 10.11
CA TRP A 196 -0.14 -14.46 10.99
C TRP A 196 0.94 -13.39 10.87
N HIS A 197 0.54 -12.20 10.48
CA HIS A 197 1.47 -11.10 10.24
C HIS A 197 0.82 -9.76 10.51
N LYS A 198 1.67 -8.73 10.56
CA LYS A 198 1.28 -7.33 10.45
C LYS A 198 1.76 -6.83 9.10
N ASP A 199 0.97 -5.96 8.48
CA ASP A 199 1.40 -5.35 7.23
C ASP A 199 2.61 -4.45 7.44
N SER A 200 3.28 -4.16 6.32
CA SER A 200 4.37 -3.21 6.27
C SER A 200 3.93 -1.76 6.48
N HIS A 201 2.67 -1.43 6.17
CA HIS A 201 2.18 -0.05 6.07
C HIS A 201 1.04 0.23 7.04
N PRO A 202 0.93 1.46 7.60
CA PRO A 202 -0.10 1.83 8.56
C PRO A 202 -1.51 1.42 8.13
N TRP A 203 -1.82 1.65 6.85
CA TRP A 203 -3.12 1.41 6.26
C TRP A 203 -2.99 0.64 4.95
N VAL A 204 -3.94 -0.26 4.71
CA VAL A 204 -4.09 -0.97 3.44
C VAL A 204 -5.55 -0.93 3.00
N CYS A 205 -5.78 -0.73 1.71
CA CYS A 205 -7.08 -0.89 1.08
C CYS A 205 -7.04 -2.13 0.18
N VAL A 206 -7.78 -3.16 0.56
CA VAL A 206 -7.86 -4.44 -0.16
C VAL A 206 -9.09 -4.45 -1.03
N VAL A 207 -8.94 -4.62 -2.34
CA VAL A 207 -10.03 -4.68 -3.31
C VAL A 207 -10.06 -6.06 -3.97
N MET A 208 -11.25 -6.63 -4.15
CA MET A 208 -11.43 -7.91 -4.85
C MET A 208 -11.69 -7.68 -6.34
N LEU A 209 -10.95 -8.37 -7.21
CA LEU A 209 -11.13 -8.34 -8.67
C LEU A 209 -11.72 -9.64 -9.25
N SER A 210 -11.91 -10.66 -8.41
CA SER A 210 -12.63 -11.88 -8.78
C SER A 210 -14.09 -11.80 -8.31
N ASP A 211 -14.99 -12.46 -9.03
CA ASP A 211 -16.34 -12.69 -8.52
C ASP A 211 -16.25 -13.55 -7.25
N ALA A 212 -16.77 -13.05 -6.14
CA ALA A 212 -16.69 -13.70 -4.83
C ALA A 212 -18.07 -14.00 -4.23
N ARG A 213 -19.14 -13.97 -5.04
CA ARG A 213 -20.54 -14.07 -4.56
C ARG A 213 -20.83 -15.36 -3.81
N HIS A 214 -20.19 -16.44 -4.23
CA HIS A 214 -20.35 -17.79 -3.65
C HIS A 214 -19.02 -18.33 -3.09
N MET A 215 -18.06 -17.43 -2.84
CA MET A 215 -16.76 -17.77 -2.28
C MET A 215 -16.92 -18.33 -0.85
N THR A 216 -16.31 -19.49 -0.60
CA THR A 216 -16.17 -20.09 0.73
C THR A 216 -14.71 -20.03 1.15
N GLY A 217 -14.45 -19.55 2.37
CA GLY A 217 -13.10 -19.20 2.79
C GLY A 217 -12.71 -17.79 2.32
N GLY A 218 -11.43 -17.47 2.36
CA GLY A 218 -10.93 -16.16 1.93
C GLY A 218 -11.18 -15.01 2.91
N GLU A 219 -11.84 -15.27 4.05
CA GLU A 219 -12.02 -14.28 5.11
C GLU A 219 -10.67 -13.87 5.70
N THR A 220 -10.59 -12.59 6.08
CA THR A 220 -9.47 -12.10 6.89
C THR A 220 -9.82 -12.36 8.34
N GLU A 221 -8.90 -12.97 9.07
CA GLU A 221 -9.04 -13.18 10.51
C GLU A 221 -8.09 -12.25 11.25
N LEU A 222 -8.64 -11.52 12.22
CA LEU A 222 -7.96 -10.53 13.03
C LEU A 222 -7.70 -11.10 14.43
N MET A 223 -6.49 -10.90 14.95
CA MET A 223 -6.15 -11.20 16.33
C MET A 223 -6.62 -10.05 17.23
N LYS A 224 -7.45 -10.36 18.22
CA LYS A 224 -7.93 -9.41 19.22
C LYS A 224 -6.92 -9.25 20.36
N GLY A 225 -7.05 -8.18 21.13
CA GLY A 225 -6.18 -7.92 22.29
C GLY A 225 -6.33 -8.90 23.47
N ASP A 226 -7.40 -9.71 23.50
CA ASP A 226 -7.60 -10.78 24.48
C ASP A 226 -7.06 -12.14 24.03
N GLY A 227 -6.38 -12.21 22.88
CA GLY A 227 -5.84 -13.44 22.30
C GLY A 227 -6.85 -14.31 21.55
N THR A 228 -8.12 -13.91 21.47
CA THR A 228 -9.11 -14.57 20.60
C THR A 228 -9.10 -13.94 19.20
N THR A 229 -9.84 -14.53 18.25
CA THR A 229 -9.88 -14.05 16.87
C THR A 229 -11.26 -13.55 16.45
N LEU A 230 -11.29 -12.71 15.42
CA LEU A 230 -12.50 -12.22 14.76
C LEU A 230 -12.34 -12.37 13.24
N LYS A 231 -13.29 -13.03 12.58
CA LYS A 231 -13.32 -13.11 11.12
C LYS A 231 -14.10 -11.94 10.55
N VAL A 232 -13.50 -11.24 9.59
CA VAL A 232 -14.14 -10.17 8.84
C VAL A 232 -14.43 -10.62 7.42
N LYS A 233 -15.58 -10.20 6.91
CA LYS A 233 -16.08 -10.62 5.60
C LYS A 233 -15.12 -10.15 4.51
N ALA A 234 -14.78 -11.05 3.58
CA ALA A 234 -14.00 -10.69 2.41
C ALA A 234 -14.81 -9.79 1.45
N PRO A 235 -14.16 -8.84 0.76
CA PRO A 235 -14.85 -8.00 -0.22
C PRO A 235 -15.37 -8.80 -1.41
N GLN A 236 -16.53 -8.38 -1.92
CA GLN A 236 -17.06 -8.81 -3.21
C GLN A 236 -16.33 -8.11 -4.37
N MET A 237 -16.49 -8.60 -5.60
CA MET A 237 -15.89 -7.99 -6.78
C MET A 237 -16.17 -6.48 -6.85
N GLY A 238 -15.11 -5.69 -6.99
CA GLY A 238 -15.16 -4.24 -7.00
C GLY A 238 -15.36 -3.57 -5.63
N CYS A 239 -15.64 -4.34 -4.58
CA CYS A 239 -15.68 -3.84 -3.21
C CYS A 239 -14.29 -3.84 -2.58
N ALA A 240 -14.14 -2.97 -1.58
CA ALA A 240 -12.92 -2.73 -0.83
C ALA A 240 -13.14 -2.96 0.67
N VAL A 241 -12.05 -3.26 1.38
CA VAL A 241 -11.95 -3.18 2.83
C VAL A 241 -10.73 -2.33 3.16
N LEU A 242 -10.91 -1.32 4.01
CA LEU A 242 -9.81 -0.57 4.61
C LEU A 242 -9.44 -1.19 5.97
N LEU A 243 -8.15 -1.45 6.18
CA LEU A 243 -7.60 -2.08 7.39
C LEU A 243 -6.37 -1.29 7.88
N GLN A 244 -6.27 -1.09 9.20
CA GLN A 244 -5.08 -0.53 9.84
C GLN A 244 -4.00 -1.62 10.04
N GLY A 245 -3.49 -2.14 8.91
CA GLY A 245 -2.78 -3.43 8.80
C GLY A 245 -1.46 -3.53 9.56
N ARG A 246 -0.72 -2.43 9.76
CA ARG A 246 0.52 -2.43 10.54
C ARG A 246 0.30 -2.78 12.01
N TYR A 247 -0.89 -2.51 12.51
CA TYR A 247 -1.18 -2.53 13.94
C TYR A 247 -1.93 -3.80 14.38
N ILE A 248 -2.64 -4.43 13.45
CA ILE A 248 -3.49 -5.59 13.71
C ILE A 248 -2.82 -6.83 13.12
N SER A 249 -2.53 -7.81 13.98
CA SER A 249 -2.06 -9.12 13.48
C SER A 249 -3.21 -9.84 12.80
N HIS A 250 -3.01 -10.30 11.57
CA HIS A 250 -4.06 -10.91 10.78
C HIS A 250 -3.53 -12.02 9.85
N THR A 251 -4.46 -12.83 9.35
CA THR A 251 -4.22 -13.89 8.37
C THR A 251 -5.40 -13.97 7.40
N ALA A 252 -5.18 -14.55 6.21
CA ALA A 252 -6.24 -14.80 5.24
C ALA A 252 -6.41 -16.31 5.03
N ALA A 253 -7.64 -16.79 5.15
CA ALA A 253 -7.97 -18.19 4.87
C ALA A 253 -7.85 -18.48 3.36
N PRO A 254 -7.43 -19.69 2.95
CA PRO A 254 -7.49 -20.09 1.55
C PRO A 254 -8.93 -20.08 1.03
N VAL A 255 -9.10 -19.68 -0.23
CA VAL A 255 -10.34 -19.94 -0.95
C VAL A 255 -10.31 -21.36 -1.50
N THR A 256 -11.38 -22.10 -1.26
CA THR A 256 -11.40 -23.54 -1.54
C THR A 256 -12.22 -23.91 -2.76
N ASN A 257 -13.18 -23.08 -3.17
CA ASN A 257 -14.24 -23.45 -4.10
C ASN A 257 -14.35 -22.56 -5.35
N MET A 258 -13.33 -21.73 -5.63
CA MET A 258 -13.35 -20.78 -6.74
C MET A 258 -12.25 -21.06 -7.77
N PRO A 259 -12.50 -20.77 -9.06
CA PRO A 259 -11.51 -20.95 -10.13
C PRO A 259 -10.34 -19.98 -10.03
N GLU A 260 -10.57 -18.79 -9.46
CA GLU A 260 -9.55 -17.78 -9.19
C GLU A 260 -9.87 -16.96 -7.93
N ARG A 261 -8.83 -16.35 -7.37
CA ARG A 261 -8.95 -15.27 -6.37
C ARG A 261 -7.87 -14.24 -6.65
N VAL A 262 -8.29 -13.08 -7.16
CA VAL A 262 -7.44 -11.94 -7.46
C VAL A 262 -7.79 -10.80 -6.51
N THR A 263 -6.86 -10.40 -5.65
CA THR A 263 -7.00 -9.23 -4.79
C THR A 263 -5.89 -8.23 -5.06
N VAL A 264 -6.23 -6.95 -5.06
CA VAL A 264 -5.26 -5.85 -5.13
C VAL A 264 -5.22 -5.12 -3.81
N VAL A 265 -4.03 -4.69 -3.41
CA VAL A 265 -3.80 -4.00 -2.14
C VAL A 265 -3.02 -2.73 -2.43
N THR A 266 -3.59 -1.59 -2.07
CA THR A 266 -2.88 -0.31 -2.06
C THR A 266 -2.58 0.07 -0.62
N SER A 267 -1.30 0.36 -0.36
CA SER A 267 -0.83 0.76 0.96
C SER A 267 -0.80 2.28 1.12
N PHE A 268 -1.10 2.76 2.32
CA PHE A 268 -1.17 4.19 2.63
C PHE A 268 -0.39 4.54 3.90
N ARG A 269 0.05 5.81 3.95
CA ARG A 269 0.68 6.45 5.10
C ARG A 269 -0.01 7.78 5.41
N PRO A 270 0.10 8.32 6.64
CA PRO A 270 -0.39 9.67 6.91
C PRO A 270 0.32 10.69 6.02
N LYS A 271 -0.46 11.65 5.51
CA LYS A 271 0.09 12.76 4.71
C LYS A 271 0.86 13.75 5.58
N ASN A 272 0.35 14.03 6.78
CA ASN A 272 0.98 14.97 7.70
C ASN A 272 2.34 14.40 8.19
N PRO A 273 3.46 15.08 7.91
CA PRO A 273 4.80 14.58 8.23
C PRO A 273 5.06 14.50 9.75
N LEU A 274 4.25 15.17 10.58
CA LEU A 274 4.38 15.16 12.04
C LEU A 274 3.68 13.97 12.70
N LEU A 275 2.81 13.26 11.97
CA LEU A 275 2.14 12.07 12.49
C LEU A 275 3.07 10.86 12.47
N LEU A 276 2.70 9.86 13.29
CA LEU A 276 3.42 8.61 13.40
C LEU A 276 3.33 7.82 12.08
N ASP A 277 4.47 7.54 11.47
CA ASP A 277 4.59 6.67 10.30
C ASP A 277 5.51 5.50 10.62
N GLU A 278 4.89 4.35 10.96
CA GLU A 278 5.57 3.09 11.26
C GLU A 278 5.66 2.14 10.06
N THR A 279 5.67 2.72 8.84
CA THR A 279 5.96 1.96 7.64
C THR A 279 7.31 1.24 7.75
N THR A 280 7.39 0.01 7.30
CA THR A 280 8.60 -0.84 7.26
C THR A 280 8.67 -1.60 5.93
N ASN A 281 9.88 -1.92 5.47
CA ASN A 281 10.08 -2.76 4.29
C ASN A 281 10.22 -4.26 4.64
N ALA A 282 10.19 -4.63 5.92
CA ALA A 282 10.49 -5.97 6.43
C ALA A 282 9.81 -7.11 5.64
N ASN A 283 8.51 -6.98 5.40
CA ASN A 283 7.68 -8.04 4.81
C ASN A 283 7.51 -7.95 3.29
N ILE A 284 8.18 -6.99 2.64
CA ILE A 284 8.01 -6.71 1.20
C ILE A 284 9.31 -6.87 0.39
N ARG A 285 10.48 -6.73 1.00
CA ARG A 285 11.77 -6.73 0.28
C ARG A 285 12.04 -8.01 -0.51
N ASN A 286 11.68 -9.18 0.02
CA ASN A 286 11.94 -10.47 -0.63
C ASN A 286 11.05 -10.74 -1.86
N LYS A 287 10.10 -9.85 -2.16
CA LYS A 287 9.17 -9.95 -3.28
C LYS A 287 9.14 -8.67 -4.11
N SER A 288 10.23 -7.91 -4.10
CA SER A 288 10.34 -6.59 -4.76
C SER A 288 11.65 -6.44 -5.52
N HIS A 289 11.64 -5.57 -6.53
CA HIS A 289 12.81 -4.97 -7.14
C HIS A 289 13.43 -3.96 -6.17
N LEU A 290 14.45 -4.39 -5.43
CA LEU A 290 15.04 -3.61 -4.35
C LEU A 290 15.54 -2.24 -4.79
N THR A 291 16.06 -2.10 -6.01
CA THR A 291 16.55 -0.82 -6.54
C THR A 291 15.46 0.24 -6.60
N GLU A 292 14.28 -0.14 -7.11
CA GLU A 292 13.14 0.76 -7.21
C GLU A 292 12.51 1.01 -5.83
N LEU A 293 12.30 -0.06 -5.06
CA LEU A 293 11.74 0.05 -3.70
C LEU A 293 12.59 0.98 -2.83
N TYR A 294 13.91 0.85 -2.85
CA TYR A 294 14.81 1.65 -2.02
C TYR A 294 14.94 3.09 -2.50
N TYR A 295 14.85 3.33 -3.81
CA TYR A 295 14.77 4.68 -4.35
C TYR A 295 13.53 5.40 -3.81
N GLN A 296 12.34 4.81 -3.98
CA GLN A 296 11.09 5.42 -3.50
C GLN A 296 11.07 5.54 -1.97
N TRP A 297 11.50 4.49 -1.26
CA TRP A 297 11.60 4.49 0.20
C TRP A 297 12.47 5.63 0.73
N THR A 298 13.68 5.75 0.21
CA THR A 298 14.64 6.74 0.70
C THR A 298 14.18 8.15 0.37
N THR A 299 13.68 8.38 -0.86
CA THR A 299 13.24 9.71 -1.30
C THR A 299 12.05 10.21 -0.47
N TYR A 300 11.00 9.41 -0.28
CA TYR A 300 9.86 9.89 0.51
C TYR A 300 10.23 10.16 1.98
N ARG A 301 11.11 9.33 2.58
CA ARG A 301 11.57 9.53 3.97
C ARG A 301 12.37 10.82 4.07
N LEU A 302 13.23 11.12 3.09
CA LEU A 302 13.96 12.39 3.03
C LEU A 302 13.03 13.59 2.84
N ASP A 303 11.97 13.47 2.03
CA ASP A 303 10.97 14.52 1.87
C ASP A 303 10.21 14.79 3.17
N VAL A 304 9.86 13.75 3.93
CA VAL A 304 9.25 13.90 5.26
C VAL A 304 10.21 14.61 6.21
N LEU A 305 11.49 14.22 6.21
CA LEU A 305 12.51 14.88 7.02
C LEU A 305 12.66 16.37 6.64
N ALA A 306 12.71 16.69 5.36
CA ALA A 306 12.79 18.06 4.87
C ALA A 306 11.59 18.89 5.32
N GLN A 307 10.37 18.34 5.23
CA GLN A 307 9.16 19.00 5.72
C GLN A 307 9.21 19.22 7.24
N ARG A 308 9.65 18.24 8.03
CA ARG A 308 9.83 18.40 9.49
C ARG A 308 10.81 19.51 9.82
N CYS A 309 11.95 19.57 9.13
CA CYS A 309 12.93 20.65 9.28
C CYS A 309 12.33 22.02 8.95
N GLN A 310 11.56 22.12 7.86
CA GLN A 310 10.89 23.36 7.46
C GLN A 310 9.86 23.83 8.49
N ILE A 311 9.03 22.91 9.00
CA ILE A 311 8.04 23.20 10.04
C ILE A 311 8.73 23.71 11.30
N THR A 312 9.75 23.00 11.80
CA THR A 312 10.48 23.41 13.00
C THR A 312 11.17 24.76 12.80
N ALA A 313 11.83 24.98 11.66
CA ALA A 313 12.48 26.26 11.36
C ALA A 313 11.46 27.41 11.27
N GLN A 314 10.28 27.16 10.70
CA GLN A 314 9.22 28.15 10.62
C GLN A 314 8.67 28.52 12.00
N ALA A 315 8.40 27.53 12.86
CA ALA A 315 7.96 27.76 14.23
C ALA A 315 8.98 28.58 15.05
N LEU A 316 10.28 28.33 14.87
CA LEU A 316 11.34 29.12 15.50
C LEU A 316 11.39 30.56 14.99
N ARG A 317 11.15 30.79 13.69
CA ARG A 317 11.08 32.15 13.11
C ARG A 317 9.87 32.92 13.65
N GLU A 318 8.71 32.28 13.75
CA GLU A 318 7.49 32.89 14.31
C GLU A 318 7.71 33.27 15.78
N LYS A 319 8.23 32.33 16.59
CA LYS A 319 8.56 32.59 17.99
C LYS A 319 9.60 33.71 18.13
N TYR A 320 10.57 33.79 17.23
CA TYR A 320 11.55 34.88 17.22
C TYR A 320 10.89 36.25 17.03
N VAL A 321 10.00 36.36 16.03
CA VAL A 321 9.27 37.61 15.75
C VAL A 321 8.47 38.04 16.98
N GLU A 322 7.70 37.12 17.58
CA GLU A 322 6.94 37.41 18.80
C GLU A 322 7.83 37.86 19.96
N ASN A 323 8.98 37.21 20.14
CA ASN A 323 9.91 37.53 21.20
C ASN A 323 10.53 38.93 21.02
N VAL A 324 10.86 39.32 19.79
CA VAL A 324 11.35 40.67 19.47
C VAL A 324 10.27 41.70 19.74
N GLU A 325 9.04 41.49 19.25
CA GLU A 325 7.92 42.42 19.48
C GLU A 325 7.60 42.64 20.97
N LYS A 326 7.73 41.59 21.80
CA LYS A 326 7.43 41.65 23.23
C LYS A 326 8.55 42.30 24.07
N HIS A 327 9.80 42.24 23.63
CA HIS A 327 10.96 42.55 24.47
C HIS A 327 11.93 43.58 23.92
N ASP A 328 11.82 43.96 22.64
CA ASP A 328 12.56 45.07 22.05
C ASP A 328 11.63 46.30 21.91
N PRO A 329 11.89 47.41 22.62
CA PRO A 329 11.15 48.66 22.47
C PRO A 329 11.14 49.21 21.03
N GLU A 330 12.15 48.89 20.22
CA GLU A 330 12.21 49.29 18.81
C GLU A 330 11.57 48.26 17.86
N GLY A 331 11.29 47.05 18.34
CA GLY A 331 10.70 45.96 17.57
C GLY A 331 11.55 45.52 16.35
N LYS A 332 12.87 45.73 16.38
CA LYS A 332 13.73 45.48 15.22
C LYS A 332 14.39 44.09 15.30
N PRO A 333 14.49 43.35 14.18
CA PRO A 333 15.27 42.12 14.14
C PRO A 333 16.74 42.36 14.51
N GLY A 334 17.36 41.39 15.17
CA GLY A 334 18.80 41.35 15.48
C GLY A 334 19.14 41.40 16.97
N MET A 335 18.17 41.65 17.87
CA MET A 335 18.44 41.84 19.31
C MET A 335 17.42 41.13 20.23
N CYS A 336 17.08 39.87 19.96
CA CYS A 336 16.22 39.07 20.84
C CYS A 336 16.95 38.67 22.13
N ARG A 337 16.53 39.22 23.27
CA ARG A 337 17.14 38.98 24.61
C ARG A 337 16.45 37.89 25.43
N VAL A 338 15.40 37.28 24.88
CA VAL A 338 14.68 36.17 25.52
C VAL A 338 14.89 34.87 24.75
N GLU A 339 14.74 33.75 25.43
CA GLU A 339 14.95 32.42 24.85
C GLU A 339 13.94 32.15 23.71
N THR A 340 14.47 31.97 22.50
CA THR A 340 13.67 31.54 21.34
C THR A 340 13.77 30.02 21.16
N VAL A 341 14.98 29.48 21.23
CA VAL A 341 15.24 28.04 21.11
C VAL A 341 15.37 27.45 22.51
N ASN A 342 14.47 26.54 22.88
CA ASN A 342 14.67 25.71 24.06
C ASN A 342 15.64 24.58 23.68
N VAL A 343 16.84 24.59 24.27
CA VAL A 343 17.91 23.65 23.88
C VAL A 343 17.53 22.19 24.14
N PRO A 344 16.96 21.81 25.30
CA PRO A 344 16.47 20.45 25.53
C PRO A 344 15.43 19.97 24.50
N ASP A 345 14.45 20.80 24.14
CA ASP A 345 13.44 20.43 23.13
C ASP A 345 14.08 20.24 21.74
N MET A 346 15.06 21.09 21.39
CA MET A 346 15.78 21.01 20.13
C MET A 346 16.67 19.75 20.06
N GLU A 347 17.29 19.37 21.17
CA GLU A 347 18.06 18.12 21.29
C GLU A 347 17.17 16.90 21.09
N LYS A 348 16.01 16.85 21.77
CA LYS A 348 15.03 15.76 21.59
C LYS A 348 14.55 15.65 20.15
N TRP A 349 14.22 16.78 19.51
CA TRP A 349 13.83 16.79 18.10
C TRP A 349 14.95 16.25 17.21
N ALA A 350 16.20 16.62 17.46
CA ALA A 350 17.34 16.14 16.68
C ALA A 350 17.54 14.62 16.83
N GLU A 351 17.38 14.09 18.04
CA GLU A 351 17.43 12.65 18.30
C GLU A 351 16.34 11.89 17.55
N GLU A 352 15.11 12.41 17.51
CA GLU A 352 14.00 11.84 16.74
C GLU A 352 14.32 11.80 15.23
N MET A 353 14.90 12.87 14.68
CA MET A 353 15.29 12.93 13.26
C MET A 353 16.42 11.95 12.94
N ILE A 354 17.41 11.83 13.83
CA ILE A 354 18.51 10.86 13.70
C ILE A 354 17.96 9.44 13.76
N LYS A 355 17.05 9.15 14.69
CA LYS A 355 16.38 7.84 14.78
C LYS A 355 15.64 7.51 13.49
N TYR A 356 14.87 8.46 12.96
CA TYR A 356 14.13 8.29 11.71
C TYR A 356 15.05 7.94 10.53
N ILE A 357 16.18 8.62 10.36
CA ILE A 357 17.15 8.30 9.30
C ILE A 357 17.81 6.93 9.53
N LYS A 358 18.15 6.59 10.78
CA LYS A 358 18.73 5.28 11.12
C LYS A 358 17.75 4.14 10.78
N GLU A 359 16.47 4.30 11.06
CA GLU A 359 15.42 3.36 10.68
C GLU A 359 15.29 3.23 9.16
N THR A 360 15.37 4.35 8.43
CA THR A 360 15.38 4.34 6.94
C THR A 360 16.48 3.41 6.42
N MET A 361 17.68 3.51 6.97
CA MET A 361 18.82 2.67 6.57
C MET A 361 18.67 1.22 7.05
N TYR A 362 18.16 1.02 8.25
CA TYR A 362 17.93 -0.32 8.81
C TYR A 362 17.00 -1.15 7.92
N GLU A 363 15.97 -0.53 7.35
CA GLU A 363 15.05 -1.18 6.41
C GLU A 363 15.69 -1.56 5.07
N MET A 364 16.87 -1.03 4.75
CA MET A 364 17.61 -1.32 3.52
C MET A 364 18.78 -2.29 3.71
N ARG A 365 18.93 -2.87 4.91
CA ARG A 365 19.95 -3.88 5.20
C ARG A 365 19.84 -5.11 4.28
N PRO A 366 20.92 -5.89 4.10
CA PRO A 366 20.89 -7.13 3.33
C PRO A 366 19.75 -8.05 3.76
N LEU A 367 19.18 -8.80 2.82
CA LEU A 367 18.06 -9.70 3.09
C LEU A 367 18.42 -10.86 4.03
N GLU A 368 19.70 -11.21 4.13
CA GLU A 368 20.18 -12.27 5.04
C GLU A 368 20.35 -11.82 6.51
N GLN A 369 20.02 -10.56 6.83
CA GLN A 369 20.11 -9.95 8.17
C GLN A 369 18.75 -9.49 8.69
#